data_AF-A0A524DXX2-F1
#
_entry.id   AF-A0A524DXX2-F1
#
_cell.length_a   1.000
_cell.length_b   1.000
_cell.length_c   1.000
_cell.angle_alpha   90.00
_cell.angle_beta   90.00
_cell.angle_gamma   90.00
#
_symmetry.space_group_name_H-M   'P 1'
#
loop_
_entity.id
_entity.type
_entity.pdbx_description
1 polymer ?
#
loop_
_entity_poly.entity_id
_entity_poly.type
_entity_poly.pdbx_seq_one_letter_code
_entity_poly.pdbx_strand_id
1 'polypeptide(L)'
;MISKQELREWLTDHKHNPKNIQHETLDYGFEIRRGSIRMVIGQAKEKDYLHIETLVQLPPEEEQYYNPEKDEDFKRKVVKHYPSFTIDIAYIEGSGVRVYDKVFHNGFDLGRLFRSIRAVTYTALFLWNLLRVTVGLGTYQEDVQQTNLSYYS
;
A
#
# COMPACT_ATOMS: atom_id res chain seq x y z
N MET A 1 7.74 24.90 -0.56
CA MET A 1 6.65 24.27 0.22
C MET A 1 5.39 24.32 -0.63
N ILE A 2 4.77 23.17 -0.92
CA ILE A 2 3.46 23.13 -1.59
C ILE A 2 2.35 23.42 -0.58
N SER A 3 1.36 24.21 -0.95
CA SER A 3 0.20 24.50 -0.12
C SER A 3 -0.84 23.36 -0.17
N LYS A 4 -1.75 23.35 0.81
CA LYS A 4 -2.89 22.43 0.85
C LYS A 4 -3.75 22.51 -0.43
N GLN A 5 -3.98 23.72 -0.94
CA GLN A 5 -4.81 23.95 -2.13
C GLN A 5 -4.11 23.43 -3.39
N GLU A 6 -2.83 23.76 -3.58
CA GLU A 6 -2.04 23.29 -4.73
C GLU A 6 -1.94 21.76 -4.77
N LEU A 7 -1.72 21.11 -3.61
CA LEU A 7 -1.69 19.65 -3.56
C LEU A 7 -3.06 19.05 -3.92
N ARG A 8 -4.15 19.66 -3.44
CA ARG A 8 -5.52 19.21 -3.75
C ARG A 8 -5.83 19.32 -5.24
N GLU A 9 -5.50 20.46 -5.84
CA GLU A 9 -5.71 20.73 -7.26
C GLU A 9 -4.92 19.72 -8.10
N TRP A 10 -3.63 19.54 -7.80
CA TRP A 10 -2.80 18.57 -8.50
C TRP A 10 -3.37 17.15 -8.43
N LEU A 11 -3.80 16.68 -7.24
CA LEU A 11 -4.41 15.36 -7.09
C LEU A 11 -5.75 15.24 -7.85
N THR A 12 -6.52 16.33 -7.93
CA THR A 12 -7.80 16.37 -8.65
C THR A 12 -7.58 16.30 -10.16
N ASP A 13 -6.62 17.05 -10.70
CA ASP A 13 -6.26 17.06 -12.12
C ASP A 13 -5.77 15.69 -12.61
N HIS A 14 -5.13 14.93 -11.71
CA HIS A 14 -4.68 13.56 -11.97
C HIS A 14 -5.75 12.50 -11.66
N LYS A 15 -7.02 12.90 -11.49
CA LYS A 15 -8.19 12.03 -11.27
C LYS A 15 -8.09 11.15 -10.03
N HIS A 16 -7.41 11.61 -8.97
CA HIS A 16 -7.29 10.86 -7.72
C HIS A 16 -8.49 11.06 -6.76
N ASN A 17 -9.38 12.03 -6.99
CA ASN A 17 -10.56 12.33 -6.16
C ASN A 17 -10.23 12.42 -4.64
N PRO A 18 -9.31 13.33 -4.23
CA PRO A 18 -8.83 13.40 -2.85
C PRO A 18 -9.92 13.82 -1.85
N LYS A 19 -10.04 13.10 -0.74
CA LYS A 19 -10.88 13.48 0.41
C LYS A 19 -10.02 14.11 1.51
N ASN A 20 -10.48 15.19 2.13
CA ASN A 20 -9.78 15.75 3.29
C ASN A 20 -9.85 14.75 4.46
N ILE A 21 -8.76 14.61 5.20
CA ILE A 21 -8.74 13.83 6.44
C ILE A 21 -8.10 14.63 7.57
N GLN A 22 -8.46 14.26 8.80
CA GLN A 22 -7.68 14.59 9.99
C GLN A 22 -6.72 13.43 10.23
N HIS A 23 -5.45 13.73 10.48
CA HIS A 23 -4.41 12.73 10.71
C HIS A 23 -3.49 13.22 11.82
N GLU A 24 -3.15 12.33 12.76
CA GLU A 24 -2.42 12.71 13.97
C GLU A 24 -1.05 13.31 13.66
N THR A 25 -0.39 12.80 12.62
CA THR A 25 0.96 13.18 12.21
C THR A 25 1.02 14.20 11.07
N LEU A 26 -0.13 14.67 10.53
CA LEU A 26 -0.16 15.60 9.41
C LEU A 26 -0.78 16.95 9.79
N ASP A 27 -0.18 18.05 9.33
CA ASP A 27 -0.77 19.39 9.42
C ASP A 27 -2.02 19.49 8.54
N TYR A 28 -1.93 18.89 7.35
CA TYR A 28 -3.07 18.62 6.47
C TYR A 28 -2.82 17.34 5.70
N GLY A 29 -3.88 16.62 5.34
CA GLY A 29 -3.78 15.41 4.56
C GLY A 29 -4.99 15.15 3.69
N PHE A 30 -4.76 14.34 2.66
CA PHE A 30 -5.75 13.83 1.74
C PHE A 30 -5.71 12.31 1.73
N GLU A 31 -6.89 11.71 1.64
CA GLU A 31 -7.06 10.28 1.42
C GLU A 31 -7.58 10.03 0.01
N ILE A 32 -6.99 9.03 -0.65
CA ILE A 32 -7.39 8.53 -1.96
C ILE A 32 -7.70 7.05 -1.80
N ARG A 33 -8.90 6.63 -2.19
CA ARG A 33 -9.34 5.22 -2.14
C ARG A 33 -9.62 4.70 -3.54
N ARG A 34 -9.10 3.51 -3.86
CA ARG A 34 -9.41 2.75 -5.07
C ARG A 34 -9.40 1.25 -4.77
N GLY A 35 -10.59 0.65 -4.65
CA GLY A 35 -10.71 -0.75 -4.23
C GLY A 35 -10.06 -0.98 -2.86
N SER A 36 -9.20 -2.00 -2.76
CA SER A 36 -8.44 -2.32 -1.54
C SER A 36 -7.24 -1.40 -1.27
N ILE A 37 -7.00 -0.41 -2.14
CA ILE A 37 -5.91 0.56 -1.98
C ILE A 37 -6.43 1.80 -1.28
N ARG A 38 -5.81 2.12 -0.14
CA ARG A 38 -5.97 3.38 0.58
C ARG A 38 -4.63 4.11 0.57
N MET A 39 -4.59 5.32 0.04
CA MET A 39 -3.41 6.17 0.05
C MET A 39 -3.69 7.42 0.88
N VAL A 40 -2.73 7.81 1.70
CA VAL A 40 -2.72 9.05 2.47
C VAL A 40 -1.55 9.89 2.00
N ILE A 41 -1.80 11.17 1.73
CA ILE A 41 -0.76 12.11 1.33
C ILE A 41 -0.98 13.46 2.01
N GLY A 42 0.08 14.04 2.56
CA GLY A 42 -0.06 15.31 3.26
C GLY A 42 1.24 15.87 3.83
N GLN A 43 1.13 17.07 4.39
CA GLN A 43 2.25 17.74 5.05
C GLN A 43 2.45 17.14 6.44
N ALA A 44 3.65 16.62 6.72
CA ALA A 44 3.98 16.12 8.05
C ALA A 44 4.13 17.28 9.06
N LYS A 45 3.54 17.12 10.24
CA LYS A 45 3.60 18.12 11.33
C LYS A 45 5.03 18.38 11.72
N GLU A 46 5.41 19.66 11.76
CA GLU A 46 6.74 20.10 12.22
C GLU A 46 7.92 19.48 11.43
N LYS A 47 7.68 18.99 10.21
CA LYS A 47 8.72 18.40 9.34
C LYS A 47 8.74 19.04 7.96
N ASP A 48 9.90 19.06 7.33
CA ASP A 48 10.10 19.66 6.00
C ASP A 48 9.87 18.65 4.84
N TYR A 49 8.82 17.83 4.92
CA TYR A 49 8.48 16.87 3.87
C TYR A 49 6.98 16.61 3.75
N LEU A 50 6.57 16.21 2.55
CA LEU A 50 5.28 15.55 2.33
C LEU A 50 5.41 14.06 2.66
N HIS A 51 4.51 13.59 3.52
CA HIS A 51 4.32 12.19 3.81
C HIS A 51 3.41 11.56 2.76
N ILE A 52 3.80 10.41 2.23
CA ILE A 52 2.99 9.60 1.33
C ILE A 52 2.93 8.20 1.92
N GLU A 53 1.75 7.67 2.13
CA GLU A 53 1.51 6.32 2.62
C GLU A 53 0.53 5.61 1.70
N THR A 54 0.78 4.35 1.40
CA THR A 54 -0.20 3.45 0.77
C THR A 54 -0.36 2.20 1.60
N LEU A 55 -1.60 1.91 1.95
CA LEU A 55 -2.07 0.67 2.56
C LEU A 55 -2.86 -0.11 1.51
N VAL A 56 -2.49 -1.37 1.30
CA VAL A 56 -3.28 -2.32 0.51
C VAL A 56 -3.75 -3.43 1.43
N GLN A 57 -5.06 -3.52 1.64
CA GLN A 57 -5.67 -4.53 2.51
C GLN A 57 -6.02 -5.80 1.72
N LEU A 58 -6.05 -6.95 2.38
CA LEU A 58 -6.69 -8.13 1.80
C LEU A 58 -8.20 -7.87 1.64
N PRO A 59 -8.83 -8.41 0.59
CA PRO A 59 -10.28 -8.45 0.49
C PRO A 59 -10.87 -9.17 1.71
N PRO A 60 -12.06 -8.77 2.21
CA PRO A 60 -12.69 -9.40 3.38
C PRO A 60 -12.79 -10.93 3.29
N GLU A 61 -13.04 -11.46 2.09
CA GLU A 61 -13.09 -12.91 1.83
C GLU A 61 -11.74 -13.62 2.01
N GLU A 62 -10.63 -12.90 1.89
CA GLU A 62 -9.27 -13.40 2.06
C GLU A 62 -8.74 -13.20 3.49
N GLU A 63 -9.28 -12.24 4.24
CA GLU A 63 -8.86 -11.94 5.61
C GLU A 63 -9.02 -13.13 6.56
N GLN A 64 -10.02 -13.99 6.35
CA GLN A 64 -10.24 -15.19 7.17
C GLN A 64 -9.10 -16.22 7.07
N TYR A 65 -8.30 -16.16 5.99
CA TYR A 65 -7.17 -17.07 5.77
C TYR A 65 -5.84 -16.44 6.17
N TYR A 66 -5.84 -15.17 6.57
CA TYR A 66 -4.65 -14.50 7.04
C TYR A 66 -4.22 -15.09 8.39
N ASN A 67 -3.01 -15.65 8.42
CA ASN A 67 -2.40 -16.18 9.64
C ASN A 67 -1.27 -15.25 10.11
N PRO A 68 -1.45 -14.49 11.21
CA PRO A 68 -0.42 -13.61 11.77
C PRO A 68 0.89 -14.31 12.14
N GLU A 69 0.86 -15.62 12.42
CA GLU A 69 2.07 -16.39 12.75
C GLU A 69 3.05 -16.46 11.56
N LYS A 70 2.55 -16.26 10.32
CA LYS A 70 3.37 -16.21 9.10
C LYS A 70 3.93 -14.82 8.81
N ASP A 71 3.64 -13.81 9.62
CA ASP A 71 4.15 -12.45 9.44
C ASP A 71 5.67 -12.40 9.49
N GLU A 72 6.28 -13.14 10.41
CA GLU A 72 7.74 -13.19 10.56
C GLU A 72 8.41 -13.88 9.36
N ASP A 73 7.74 -14.86 8.73
CA ASP A 73 8.23 -15.46 7.49
C ASP A 73 8.13 -14.50 6.31
N PHE A 74 7.03 -13.75 6.21
CA PHE A 74 6.89 -12.69 5.22
C PHE A 74 7.96 -11.61 5.39
N LYS A 75 8.13 -11.07 6.61
CA LYS A 75 9.15 -10.06 6.92
C LYS A 75 10.55 -10.55 6.54
N ARG A 76 10.90 -11.79 6.92
CA ARG A 76 12.17 -12.42 6.53
C ARG A 76 12.37 -12.49 5.03
N LYS A 77 11.33 -12.85 4.25
CA LYS A 77 11.39 -12.85 2.78
C LYS A 77 11.58 -11.46 2.20
N VAL A 78 10.87 -10.45 2.72
CA VAL A 78 11.00 -9.06 2.26
C VAL A 78 12.41 -8.54 2.49
N VAL A 79 12.96 -8.70 3.71
CA VAL A 79 14.32 -8.25 4.04
C VAL A 79 15.37 -8.98 3.19
N LYS A 80 15.24 -10.29 3.00
CA LYS A 80 16.21 -11.10 2.26
C LYS A 80 16.25 -10.76 0.78
N HIS A 81 15.10 -10.57 0.15
CA HIS A 81 15.01 -10.44 -1.30
C HIS A 81 15.00 -9.00 -1.80
N TYR A 82 14.76 -8.02 -0.92
CA TYR A 82 14.63 -6.63 -1.32
C TYR A 82 15.37 -5.65 -0.40
N PRO A 83 16.69 -5.83 -0.19
CA PRO A 83 17.49 -4.93 0.65
C PRO A 83 17.59 -3.51 0.08
N SER A 84 17.25 -3.32 -1.20
CA SER A 84 17.37 -2.06 -1.94
C SER A 84 16.12 -1.20 -1.93
N PHE A 85 15.05 -1.61 -1.24
CA PHE A 85 13.93 -0.70 -1.07
C PHE A 85 14.34 0.45 -0.15
N THR A 86 14.60 1.61 -0.73
CA THR A 86 14.84 2.89 -0.03
C THR A 86 13.59 3.47 0.61
N ILE A 87 12.48 2.77 0.45
CA ILE A 87 11.19 3.09 1.03
C ILE A 87 11.22 2.44 2.42
N ASP A 88 10.96 3.21 3.46
CA ASP A 88 10.85 2.68 4.82
C ASP A 88 9.66 1.70 4.83
N ILE A 89 9.92 0.39 4.70
CA ILE A 89 8.93 -0.59 4.24
C ILE A 89 8.28 -1.41 5.36
N ALA A 90 6.98 -1.60 5.16
CA ALA A 90 6.12 -2.70 5.61
C ALA A 90 5.99 -2.90 7.11
N TYR A 91 4.98 -2.24 7.66
CA TYR A 91 4.21 -2.87 8.74
C TYR A 91 3.07 -3.64 8.10
N ILE A 92 2.91 -4.89 8.54
CA ILE A 92 1.64 -5.58 8.38
C ILE A 92 0.67 -4.89 9.34
N GLU A 93 -0.39 -4.30 8.81
CA GLU A 93 -1.44 -3.69 9.59
C GLU A 93 -2.71 -4.52 9.42
N GLY A 94 -2.98 -5.36 10.40
CA GLY A 94 -3.99 -6.40 10.26
C GLY A 94 -3.66 -7.32 9.09
N SER A 95 -4.54 -7.42 8.11
CA SER A 95 -4.37 -8.24 6.90
C SER A 95 -3.62 -7.53 5.76
N GLY A 96 -3.21 -6.27 5.94
CA GLY A 96 -2.73 -5.40 4.85
C GLY A 96 -1.24 -5.08 4.90
N VAL A 97 -0.72 -4.59 3.76
CA VAL A 97 0.65 -4.08 3.66
C VAL A 97 0.64 -2.57 3.54
N ARG A 98 1.34 -1.91 4.47
CA ARG A 98 1.54 -0.45 4.49
C ARG A 98 2.95 -0.08 4.06
N VAL A 99 3.08 0.88 3.15
CA VAL A 99 4.36 1.39 2.64
C VAL A 99 4.32 2.92 2.68
N TYR A 100 5.41 3.58 3.09
CA TYR A 100 5.45 5.04 3.12
C TYR A 100 6.76 5.63 2.58
N ASP A 101 6.68 6.84 2.04
CA ASP A 101 7.80 7.63 1.54
C ASP A 101 7.70 9.09 2.02
N LYS A 102 8.82 9.80 1.95
CA LYS A 102 9.00 11.19 2.38
C LYS A 102 9.54 12.02 1.23
N VAL A 103 8.74 12.96 0.73
CA VAL A 103 9.18 13.90 -0.30
C VAL A 103 9.54 15.23 0.36
N PHE A 104 10.84 15.43 0.57
CA PHE A 104 11.36 16.67 1.14
C PHE A 104 11.05 17.88 0.26
N HIS A 105 10.75 19.02 0.89
CA HIS A 105 10.51 20.28 0.17
C HIS A 105 11.76 20.79 -0.54
N ASN A 106 12.94 20.49 0.01
CA ASN A 106 14.20 20.71 -0.67
C ASN A 106 14.32 19.81 -1.92
N GLY A 107 14.45 20.44 -3.09
CA GLY A 107 14.42 19.75 -4.38
C GLY A 107 13.06 19.13 -4.69
N PHE A 108 11.97 19.75 -4.23
CA PHE A 108 10.61 19.36 -4.56
C PHE A 108 10.27 19.78 -6.00
N ASP A 109 9.73 18.82 -6.75
CA ASP A 109 9.05 19.06 -8.03
C ASP A 109 7.86 18.08 -8.17
N LEU A 110 6.87 18.45 -8.97
CA LEU A 110 5.67 17.62 -9.18
C LEU A 110 5.99 16.25 -9.80
N GLY A 111 7.05 16.15 -10.60
CA GLY A 111 7.55 14.89 -11.14
C GLY A 111 8.12 13.99 -10.05
N ARG A 112 8.81 14.52 -9.04
CA ARG A 112 9.29 13.78 -7.86
C ARG A 112 8.12 13.30 -7.02
N LEU A 113 7.11 14.14 -6.79
CA LEU A 113 5.88 13.75 -6.11
C LEU A 113 5.20 12.57 -6.83
N PHE A 114 5.02 12.68 -8.15
CA PHE A 114 4.44 11.63 -8.97
C PHE A 114 5.23 10.32 -8.94
N ARG A 115 6.56 10.39 -9.06
CA ARG A 115 7.44 9.20 -8.96
C ARG A 115 7.32 8.53 -7.59
N SER A 116 7.26 9.32 -6.52
CA SER A 116 7.13 8.82 -5.14
C SER A 116 5.78 8.14 -4.92
N ILE A 117 4.68 8.76 -5.38
CA ILE A 117 3.34 8.16 -5.36
C ILE A 117 3.33 6.80 -6.08
N ARG A 118 3.89 6.73 -7.29
CA ARG A 118 3.98 5.47 -8.05
C ARG A 118 4.84 4.43 -7.36
N ALA A 119 6.01 4.82 -6.86
CA ALA A 119 6.94 3.94 -6.18
C ALA A 119 6.30 3.29 -4.95
N VAL A 120 5.67 4.10 -4.08
CA VAL A 120 4.96 3.61 -2.88
C VAL A 120 3.80 2.70 -3.26
N THR A 121 2.98 3.09 -4.25
CA THR A 121 1.82 2.29 -4.67
C THR A 121 2.22 0.93 -5.22
N TYR A 122 3.16 0.89 -6.17
CA TYR A 122 3.58 -0.38 -6.78
C TYR A 122 4.33 -1.26 -5.80
N THR A 123 5.09 -0.67 -4.88
CA THR A 123 5.76 -1.43 -3.82
C THR A 123 4.74 -2.04 -2.88
N ALA A 124 3.70 -1.30 -2.46
CA ALA A 124 2.63 -1.83 -1.63
C ALA A 124 1.87 -2.97 -2.32
N LEU A 125 1.54 -2.83 -3.61
CA LEU A 125 0.90 -3.89 -4.40
C LEU A 125 1.79 -5.12 -4.58
N PHE A 126 3.08 -4.91 -4.84
CA PHE A 126 4.04 -5.99 -4.96
C PHE A 126 4.13 -6.81 -3.66
N LEU A 127 4.32 -6.12 -2.53
CA LEU A 127 4.42 -6.74 -1.23
C LEU A 127 3.10 -7.39 -0.79
N TRP A 128 1.96 -6.79 -1.12
CA TRP A 128 0.64 -7.39 -0.90
C TRP A 128 0.47 -8.69 -1.68
N ASN A 129 0.92 -8.77 -2.94
CA ASN A 129 0.94 -10.02 -3.69
C ASN A 129 1.89 -11.06 -3.07
N LEU A 130 3.06 -10.64 -2.58
CA LEU A 130 3.98 -11.54 -1.89
C LEU A 130 3.40 -12.08 -0.57
N LEU A 131 2.64 -11.25 0.16
CA LEU A 131 1.91 -11.66 1.36
C LEU A 131 0.92 -12.76 1.00
N ARG A 132 0.07 -12.53 -0.02
CA ARG A 132 -0.91 -13.52 -0.50
C ARG A 132 -0.26 -14.86 -0.83
N VAL A 133 0.81 -14.85 -1.63
CA VAL A 133 1.56 -16.08 -1.96
C VAL A 133 2.14 -16.74 -0.70
N THR A 134 2.63 -15.97 0.27
CA THR A 134 3.23 -16.52 1.50
C THR A 134 2.21 -17.17 2.41
N VAL A 135 1.00 -16.63 2.49
CA VAL A 135 -0.08 -17.22 3.28
C VAL A 135 -0.89 -18.28 2.51
N GLY A 136 -0.64 -18.46 1.21
CA GLY A 136 -1.33 -19.45 0.36
C GLY A 136 -2.62 -18.93 -0.29
N LEU A 137 -2.84 -17.62 -0.25
CA LEU A 137 -3.92 -16.93 -0.94
C LEU A 137 -3.53 -16.72 -2.41
N GLY A 138 -4.39 -17.11 -3.34
CA GLY A 138 -4.15 -17.01 -4.79
C GLY A 138 -3.66 -18.30 -5.47
N THR A 139 -3.55 -19.41 -4.73
CA THR A 139 -3.22 -20.73 -5.29
C THR A 139 -4.25 -21.78 -4.86
N TYR A 140 -5.55 -21.58 -5.10
CA TYR A 140 -6.55 -22.66 -4.98
C TYR A 140 -7.78 -22.38 -5.87
N GLN A 141 -7.64 -22.68 -7.17
CA GLN A 141 -8.77 -22.93 -8.08
C GLN A 141 -8.56 -24.19 -8.95
N GLU A 142 -7.68 -25.13 -8.56
CA GLU A 142 -7.54 -26.42 -9.26
C GLU A 142 -7.94 -27.65 -8.42
N ASP A 143 -8.03 -27.55 -7.08
CA ASP A 143 -8.35 -28.72 -6.23
C ASP A 143 -9.84 -28.84 -5.80
N VAL A 144 -10.74 -27.99 -6.30
CA VAL A 144 -12.19 -28.10 -6.03
C VAL A 144 -12.95 -28.77 -7.20
N GLN A 145 -12.29 -29.14 -8.29
CA GLN A 145 -12.92 -29.83 -9.44
C GLN A 145 -12.53 -31.30 -9.64
N GLN A 146 -11.73 -31.93 -8.77
CA GLN A 146 -11.39 -33.36 -8.92
C GLN A 146 -12.17 -34.32 -7.99
N THR A 147 -13.07 -33.86 -7.14
CA THR A 147 -13.92 -34.73 -6.30
C THR A 147 -15.29 -35.08 -6.88
N ASN A 148 -15.60 -34.75 -8.14
CA ASN A 148 -16.92 -35.02 -8.76
C ASN A 148 -16.88 -35.76 -10.12
N LEU A 149 -15.85 -36.57 -10.39
CA LEU A 149 -15.82 -37.42 -11.61
C LEU A 149 -15.64 -38.92 -11.33
N SER A 150 -16.12 -39.43 -10.19
CA SER A 150 -16.12 -40.86 -9.86
C SER A 150 -17.52 -41.50 -9.85
N TYR A 151 -18.37 -41.20 -10.85
CA TYR A 151 -19.70 -41.84 -10.95
C TYR A 151 -20.12 -42.32 -12.35
N TYR A 152 -19.23 -42.30 -13.34
CA TYR A 152 -19.48 -42.95 -14.64
C TYR A 152 -18.25 -43.70 -15.15
N SER A 153 -18.10 -44.94 -14.67
CA SER A 153 -17.43 -46.04 -15.34
C SER A 153 -17.91 -47.34 -14.74
#